data_AF-A0A3B5ACH4-F1
#
_entry.id   AF-A0A3B5ACH4-F1
#
_cell.length_a   1.000
_cell.length_b   1.000
_cell.length_c   1.000
_cell.angle_alpha   90.00
_cell.angle_beta   90.00
_cell.angle_gamma   90.00
#
_symmetry.space_group_name_H-M   'P 1'
#
loop_
_entity.id
_entity.type
_entity.pdbx_description
1 polymer ?
#
loop_
_entity_poly.entity_id
_entity_poly.type
_entity_poly.pdbx_seq_one_letter_code
_entity_poly.pdbx_strand_id
1 'polypeptide(L)'
;MDKEVRRIKQGLGIKFSELVYNGFWYSPECDFVRHCVAKSQENVEGKVQLSVFKGQVYILGRESPKSLYNEELVSMDVQGDYDPCDASGFIRINAVRLATLES
;
A
#
# COMPACT_ATOMS: atom_id res chain seq x y z
N MET A 1 -5.95 -0.50 -2.29
CA MET A 1 -5.11 -1.66 -1.91
C MET A 1 -4.81 -1.59 -0.44
N ASP A 2 -4.95 -2.71 0.27
CA ASP A 2 -4.66 -2.82 1.70
C ASP A 2 -3.17 -2.50 2.00
N LYS A 3 -2.90 -1.99 3.21
CA LYS A 3 -1.57 -1.53 3.64
C LYS A 3 -0.55 -2.67 3.69
N GLU A 4 -0.88 -3.81 4.28
CA GLU A 4 0.05 -4.93 4.42
C GLU A 4 0.26 -5.65 3.09
N VAL A 5 -0.82 -5.78 2.30
CA VAL A 5 -0.72 -6.29 0.91
C VAL A 5 0.23 -5.42 0.08
N ARG A 6 0.15 -4.09 0.21
CA ARG A 6 1.05 -3.16 -0.49
C ARG A 6 2.51 -3.35 -0.09
N ARG A 7 2.78 -3.58 1.21
CA ARG A 7 4.14 -3.81 1.72
C ARG A 7 4.75 -5.08 1.12
N ILE A 8 3.98 -6.17 1.08
CA ILE A 8 4.42 -7.43 0.46
C ILE A 8 4.65 -7.23 -1.05
N LYS A 9 3.72 -6.56 -1.74
CA LYS A 9 3.81 -6.29 -3.19
C LYS A 9 5.07 -5.48 -3.56
N GLN A 10 5.48 -4.54 -2.71
CA GLN A 10 6.72 -3.78 -2.96
C GLN A 10 7.95 -4.68 -2.98
N GLY A 11 8.06 -5.63 -2.03
CA GLY A 11 9.15 -6.60 -2.03
C GLY A 11 9.15 -7.51 -3.26
N LEU A 12 7.98 -8.00 -3.65
CA LEU A 12 7.81 -8.79 -4.88
C LEU A 12 8.20 -8.01 -6.13
N GLY A 13 7.91 -6.70 -6.17
CA GLY A 13 8.31 -5.83 -7.28
C GLY A 13 9.82 -5.70 -7.44
N ILE A 14 10.58 -5.63 -6.35
CA ILE A 14 12.05 -5.58 -6.40
C ILE A 14 12.59 -6.90 -6.96
N LYS A 15 12.10 -8.05 -6.46
CA LYS A 15 12.50 -9.37 -6.96
C LYS A 15 12.13 -9.59 -8.42
N PHE A 16 10.96 -9.12 -8.85
CA PHE A 16 10.58 -9.15 -10.25
C PHE A 16 11.61 -8.41 -11.12
N SER A 17 11.99 -7.19 -10.74
CA SER A 17 13.01 -6.41 -11.47
C SER A 17 14.36 -7.11 -11.54
N GLU A 18 14.81 -7.73 -10.45
CA GLU A 18 16.07 -8.52 -10.43
C GLU A 18 16.02 -9.71 -11.39
N LEU A 19 14.93 -10.48 -11.38
CA LEU A 19 14.75 -11.64 -12.25
C LEU A 19 14.73 -11.23 -13.73
N VAL A 20 14.03 -10.15 -14.06
CA VAL A 20 13.96 -9.61 -15.42
C VAL A 20 15.35 -9.14 -15.87
N TYR A 21 16.06 -8.39 -15.03
CA TYR A 21 17.40 -7.88 -15.34
C TYR A 21 18.40 -9.01 -15.62
N ASN A 22 18.33 -10.08 -14.84
CA ASN A 22 19.20 -11.25 -14.98
C ASN A 22 18.77 -12.19 -16.12
N GLY A 23 17.68 -11.90 -16.85
CA GLY A 23 17.19 -12.71 -17.97
C GLY A 23 16.35 -13.92 -17.57
N PHE A 24 15.98 -14.07 -16.29
CA PHE A 24 15.13 -15.15 -15.78
C PHE A 24 13.65 -14.90 -16.04
N TRP A 25 13.28 -14.53 -17.26
CA TRP A 25 11.88 -14.24 -17.59
C TRP A 25 11.00 -15.49 -17.57
N TYR A 26 11.51 -16.61 -18.10
CA TYR A 26 10.80 -17.89 -18.22
C TYR A 26 11.04 -18.84 -17.06
N SER A 27 11.65 -18.36 -15.97
CA SER A 27 11.90 -19.19 -14.81
C SER A 27 10.63 -19.37 -13.96
N PRO A 28 10.51 -20.50 -13.22
CA PRO A 28 9.34 -20.76 -12.38
C PRO A 28 9.15 -19.70 -11.30
N GLU A 29 10.24 -19.13 -10.76
CA GLU A 29 10.17 -18.04 -9.78
C GLU A 29 9.61 -16.74 -10.37
N CYS A 30 9.93 -16.42 -11.64
CA CYS A 30 9.36 -15.26 -12.31
C CYS A 30 7.88 -15.45 -12.63
N ASP A 31 7.47 -16.67 -13.00
CA ASP A 31 6.07 -17.00 -13.22
C ASP A 31 5.23 -16.88 -11.93
N PHE A 32 5.75 -17.39 -10.81
CA PHE A 32 5.13 -17.21 -9.50
C PHE A 32 4.96 -15.74 -9.12
N VAL A 33 6.03 -14.95 -9.26
CA VAL A 33 6.00 -13.51 -8.93
C VAL A 33 5.00 -12.76 -9.81
N ARG A 34 4.93 -13.07 -11.12
CA ARG A 34 3.95 -12.47 -12.04
C ARG A 34 2.52 -12.80 -11.63
N HIS A 35 2.24 -14.04 -11.23
CA HIS A 35 0.92 -14.42 -10.72
C HIS A 35 0.55 -13.68 -9.44
N CYS A 36 1.47 -13.55 -8.48
CA CYS A 36 1.23 -12.78 -7.27
C CYS A 36 0.97 -11.29 -7.56
N VAL A 37 1.72 -10.71 -8.50
CA VAL A 37 1.50 -9.33 -8.95
C VAL A 37 0.13 -9.19 -9.59
N ALA A 38 -0.27 -10.08 -10.51
CA ALA A 38 -1.59 -10.06 -11.15
C ALA A 38 -2.70 -10.11 -10.10
N LYS A 39 -2.59 -11.00 -9.10
CA LYS A 39 -3.55 -11.09 -7.99
C LYS A 39 -3.67 -9.78 -7.21
N SER A 40 -2.55 -9.10 -6.97
CA SER A 40 -2.55 -7.81 -6.27
C SER A 40 -3.25 -6.68 -7.04
N GLN A 41 -3.38 -6.81 -8.38
CA GLN A 41 -3.96 -5.78 -9.24
C GLN A 41 -5.47 -5.91 -9.44
N GLU A 42 -6.13 -6.98 -8.97
CA GLU A 42 -7.57 -7.23 -9.19
C GLU A 42 -8.49 -6.07 -8.75
N ASN A 43 -8.10 -5.35 -7.70
CA ASN A 43 -8.85 -4.23 -7.15
C ASN A 43 -8.18 -2.87 -7.42
N VAL A 44 -7.19 -2.83 -8.32
CA VAL A 44 -6.46 -1.61 -8.68
C VAL A 44 -7.09 -1.04 -9.95
N GLU A 45 -8.22 -0.38 -9.77
CA GLU A 45 -8.94 0.32 -10.84
C GLU A 45 -9.26 1.76 -10.39
N GLY A 46 -9.25 2.71 -11.33
CA GLY A 46 -9.50 4.11 -11.03
C GLY A 46 -8.88 5.02 -12.08
N LYS A 47 -9.06 6.33 -11.89
CA LYS A 47 -8.48 7.37 -12.73
C LYS A 47 -7.55 8.23 -11.88
N VAL A 48 -6.41 8.59 -12.46
CA VAL A 48 -5.43 9.48 -11.83
C VAL A 48 -5.27 10.67 -12.76
N GLN A 49 -5.55 11.86 -12.24
CA GLN A 49 -5.34 13.11 -12.97
C GLN A 49 -3.89 13.53 -12.80
N LEU A 50 -3.20 13.74 -13.92
CA LEU A 50 -1.79 14.09 -13.98
C LEU A 50 -1.60 15.41 -14.71
N SER A 51 -0.70 16.25 -14.21
CA SER A 51 -0.18 17.40 -14.93
C SER A 51 1.25 17.09 -15.36
N VAL A 52 1.54 17.26 -16.65
CA VAL A 52 2.90 17.09 -17.17
C VAL A 52 3.43 18.46 -17.56
N PHE A 53 4.46 18.92 -16.87
CA PHE A 53 5.03 20.24 -17.09
C PHE A 53 6.55 20.22 -16.99
N LYS A 54 7.24 20.80 -17.98
CA LYS A 54 8.71 20.92 -18.05
C LYS A 54 9.46 19.61 -17.73
N GLY A 55 8.97 18.47 -18.24
CA GLY A 55 9.59 17.17 -18.02
C GLY A 55 9.30 16.53 -16.65
N GLN A 56 8.46 17.15 -15.82
CA GLN A 56 7.98 16.57 -14.57
C GLN A 56 6.51 16.14 -14.69
N VAL A 57 6.13 15.14 -13.90
CA VAL A 57 4.76 14.61 -13.79
C VAL A 57 4.28 14.87 -12.36
N TYR A 58 3.16 15.58 -12.23
CA TYR A 58 2.51 15.91 -10.96
C TYR A 58 1.17 15.21 -10.87
N ILE A 59 0.86 14.64 -9.70
CA ILE A 59 -0.44 14.01 -9.44
C ILE A 59 -1.38 15.10 -8.92
N LEU A 60 -2.43 15.42 -9.67
CA LEU A 60 -3.44 16.42 -9.31
C LEU A 60 -4.57 15.82 -8.48
N GLY A 61 -4.96 14.58 -8.78
CA GLY A 61 -6.10 13.94 -8.14
C GLY A 61 -6.19 12.44 -8.44
N ARG A 62 -6.98 11.74 -7.64
CA ARG A 62 -7.24 10.31 -7.77
C ARG A 62 -8.71 10.03 -7.49
N GLU A 63 -9.33 9.22 -8.32
CA GLU A 63 -10.70 8.73 -8.14
C GLU A 63 -10.75 7.23 -8.41
N SER A 64 -11.48 6.47 -7.59
CA SER A 64 -11.62 5.03 -7.76
C SER A 64 -12.96 4.56 -7.20
N PRO A 65 -13.72 3.74 -7.95
CA PRO A 65 -14.96 3.13 -7.43
C PRO A 65 -14.67 2.10 -6.32
N LYS A 66 -13.46 1.52 -6.29
CA LYS A 66 -12.98 0.59 -5.24
C LYS A 66 -12.02 1.27 -4.27
N SER A 67 -12.26 2.54 -3.98
CA SER A 67 -11.46 3.29 -3.03
C SER A 67 -11.58 2.65 -1.63
N LEU A 68 -10.45 2.28 -1.03
CA LEU A 68 -10.38 1.92 0.39
C LEU A 68 -10.26 3.16 1.29
N TYR A 69 -10.25 4.36 0.69
CA TYR A 69 -10.26 5.60 1.43
C TYR A 69 -11.70 5.94 1.79
N ASN A 70 -11.98 6.02 3.10
CA ASN A 70 -13.27 6.43 3.63
C ASN A 70 -13.14 7.86 4.19
N GLU A 71 -13.79 8.82 3.56
CA GLU A 71 -13.77 10.24 3.96
C GLU A 71 -14.44 10.47 5.32
N GLU A 72 -15.48 9.70 5.65
CA GLU A 72 -16.22 9.85 6.91
C GLU A 72 -15.40 9.41 8.12
N LEU A 73 -14.55 8.39 7.97
CA LEU A 73 -13.64 7.91 9.03
C LEU A 73 -12.43 8.81 9.26
N VAL A 74 -12.03 9.60 8.26
CA VAL A 74 -10.84 10.47 8.31
C VAL A 74 -11.21 11.92 8.64
N SER A 75 -12.48 12.29 8.48
CA SER A 75 -12.97 13.63 8.81
C SER A 75 -12.73 13.96 10.28
N MET A 76 -12.11 15.11 10.53
CA MET A 76 -11.97 15.69 11.88
C MET A 76 -13.17 16.59 12.25
N ASP A 77 -14.04 16.91 11.28
CA ASP A 77 -15.14 17.85 11.45
C ASP A 77 -16.44 17.20 11.96
N VAL A 78 -16.59 15.89 11.74
CA VAL A 78 -17.72 15.10 12.24
C VAL A 78 -17.11 14.04 13.16
N GLN A 79 -17.63 13.93 14.38
CA GLN A 79 -17.28 12.83 15.28
C GLN A 79 -17.78 11.52 14.64
N GLY A 80 -16.98 10.95 13.75
CA GLY A 80 -17.28 9.69 13.06
C GLY A 80 -17.23 8.50 14.03
N ASP A 81 -17.30 7.28 13.48
CA ASP A 81 -17.26 6.00 14.21
C ASP A 81 -15.88 5.66 14.83
N TYR A 82 -15.00 6.65 15.01
CA TYR A 82 -13.67 6.43 15.59
C TYR A 82 -13.67 6.81 17.08
N ASP A 83 -13.41 5.84 17.96
CA ASP A 83 -13.22 6.06 19.39
C ASP A 83 -11.75 6.42 19.71
N PRO A 84 -11.45 7.65 20.18
CA PRO A 84 -10.10 8.04 20.56
C PRO A 84 -9.49 7.20 21.70
N CYS A 85 -10.31 6.54 22.53
CA CYS A 85 -9.82 5.71 23.63
C CYS A 85 -9.05 4.48 23.13
N ASP A 86 -9.44 3.88 22.01
CA ASP A 86 -8.78 2.70 21.43
C ASP A 86 -7.34 2.98 20.98
N ALA A 87 -7.08 4.21 20.54
CA ALA A 87 -5.75 4.65 20.13
C ALA A 87 -4.72 4.50 21.25
N SER A 88 -5.12 4.82 22.48
CA SER A 88 -4.25 4.77 23.66
C SER A 88 -3.83 3.33 23.99
N GLY A 89 -4.76 2.38 23.87
CA GLY A 89 -4.48 0.95 24.05
C GLY A 89 -3.58 0.39 22.95
N PHE A 90 -3.84 0.74 21.69
CA PHE A 90 -3.03 0.32 20.55
C PHE A 90 -1.58 0.82 20.63
N ILE A 91 -1.37 2.09 21.02
CA ILE A 91 -0.04 2.66 21.23
C ILE A 91 0.69 1.89 22.34
N ARG A 92 0.02 1.63 23.46
CA ARG A 92 0.61 0.92 24.59
C ARG A 92 1.05 -0.49 24.19
N ILE A 93 0.20 -1.25 23.53
CA ILE A 93 0.51 -2.63 23.10
C ILE A 93 1.69 -2.66 22.12
N ASN A 94 1.74 -1.76 21.14
CA ASN A 94 2.88 -1.70 20.21
C ASN A 94 4.18 -1.26 20.91
N ALA A 95 4.09 -0.38 21.90
CA ALA A 95 5.23 0.09 22.67
C ALA A 95 5.79 -0.97 23.62
N VAL A 96 4.99 -1.93 24.10
CA VAL A 96 5.47 -3.03 24.97
C VAL A 96 6.68 -3.74 24.34
N ARG A 97 6.63 -4.06 23.04
CA ARG A 97 7.73 -4.73 22.32
C ARG A 97 9.04 -3.92 22.35
N LEU A 98 8.95 -2.59 22.39
CA LEU A 98 10.12 -1.70 22.44
C LEU A 98 10.61 -1.52 23.87
N ALA A 99 9.71 -1.39 24.83
CA ALA A 99 10.03 -1.20 26.24
C ALA A 99 10.73 -2.42 26.89
N THR A 100 10.43 -3.65 26.45
CA THR A 100 11.06 -4.87 26.99
C THR A 100 12.48 -5.12 26.45
N LEU A 101 12.93 -4.39 25.43
CA LEU A 101 14.29 -4.52 24.87
C LEU A 101 15.31 -3.63 25.59
N GLU A 102 14.86 -2.67 26.41
CA GLU A 102 15.70 -1.76 27.20
C GLU A 102 15.93 -2.24 28.65
N SER A 103 15.47 -3.45 29.00
CA SER A 103 15.67 -4.11 30.31
C SER A 103 16.53 -5.37 30.18
#